data_AF-A0A0G4JW99-F1
#
_entry.id   AF-A0A0G4JW99-F1
#
_cell.length_a   1.000
_cell.length_b   1.000
_cell.length_c   1.000
_cell.angle_alpha   90.00
_cell.angle_beta   90.00
_cell.angle_gamma   90.00
#
_symmetry.space_group_name_H-M   'P 1'
#
loop_
_entity.id
_entity.type
_entity.pdbx_description
1 polymer ?
#
loop_
_entity_poly.entity_id
_entity_poly.type
_entity_poly.pdbx_seq_one_letter_code
_entity_poly.pdbx_strand_id
1 'polypeptide(L)' 'MGEVSGSSCQVSVQDAPPNIATARKRMQTRATAIKANAVLLHECQIISGVAGCYRQAVCQGSALQVSNQ' A
#
# COMPACT_ATOMS: atom_id res chain seq x y z
N MET A 1 -0.78 -14.54 -9.18
CA MET A 1 0.08 -13.58 -8.48
C MET A 1 0.43 -12.44 -9.42
N GLY A 2 0.54 -11.22 -8.91
CA GLY A 2 0.65 -10.00 -9.72
C GLY A 2 0.88 -8.77 -8.84
N GLU A 3 0.84 -7.58 -9.44
CA GLU A 3 1.08 -6.34 -8.71
C GLU A 3 -0.05 -6.04 -7.72
N VAL A 4 0.35 -5.54 -6.54
CA VAL A 4 -0.53 -5.09 -5.47
C VAL A 4 -0.07 -3.73 -5.00
N SER A 5 -1.03 -2.89 -4.66
CA SER A 5 -0.77 -1.57 -4.08
C SER A 5 -1.59 -1.37 -2.83
N GLY A 6 -1.15 -0.49 -1.95
CA GLY A 6 -1.90 -0.06 -0.79
C GLY A 6 -1.65 1.43 -0.55
N SER A 7 -2.68 2.14 -0.10
CA SER A 7 -2.56 3.57 0.14
C SER A 7 -3.19 4.02 1.46
N SER A 8 -2.65 5.09 2.02
CA SER A 8 -3.18 5.82 3.17
C SER A 8 -3.37 7.26 2.73
N CYS A 9 -4.64 7.65 2.58
CA CYS A 9 -5.08 8.97 2.14
C CYS A 9 -5.37 9.84 3.36
N GLN A 10 -4.83 11.06 3.34
CA GLN A 10 -5.22 12.17 4.20
C GLN A 10 -6.12 13.08 3.36
N VAL A 11 -7.41 13.14 3.67
CA VAL A 11 -8.40 13.89 2.87
C VAL A 11 -8.24 15.39 3.10
N SER A 12 -8.13 15.81 4.36
CA SER A 12 -7.92 17.18 4.78
C SER A 12 -6.68 17.35 5.67
N VAL A 13 -6.19 18.58 5.83
CA VAL A 13 -5.06 18.91 6.72
C VAL A 13 -5.33 18.60 8.19
N GLN A 14 -6.61 18.48 8.59
CA GLN A 14 -7.04 18.17 9.96
C GLN A 14 -7.05 16.66 10.23
N ASP A 15 -7.10 15.84 9.18
CA ASP A 15 -7.04 14.39 9.30
C ASP A 15 -5.63 13.92 9.64
N ALA A 16 -5.55 12.70 10.16
CA ALA A 16 -4.27 12.06 10.45
C ALA A 16 -3.37 12.05 9.20
N PRO A 17 -2.06 12.34 9.37
CA PRO A 17 -1.13 12.36 8.24
C PRO A 17 -1.03 10.98 7.59
N PRO A 18 -0.72 10.93 6.28
CA PRO A 18 -0.61 9.66 5.57
C PRO A 18 0.53 8.81 6.15
N ASN A 19 0.25 7.53 6.38
CA ASN A 19 1.17 6.63 7.07
C ASN A 19 1.62 5.48 6.13
N ILE A 20 2.93 5.38 5.91
CA ILE A 20 3.55 4.36 5.06
C ILE A 20 3.32 2.94 5.61
N ALA A 21 3.36 2.75 6.94
CA ALA A 21 3.09 1.45 7.55
C ALA A 21 1.65 1.01 7.30
N THR A 22 0.68 1.94 7.37
CA THR A 22 -0.72 1.66 7.02
C THR A 22 -0.87 1.32 5.54
N ALA A 23 -0.22 2.06 4.65
CA ALA A 23 -0.22 1.78 3.20
C ALA A 23 0.36 0.39 2.90
N ARG A 24 1.49 0.04 3.52
CA ARG A 24 2.13 -1.28 3.40
C ARG A 24 1.26 -2.40 3.93
N LYS A 25 0.63 -2.21 5.09
CA LYS A 25 -0.31 -3.20 5.65
C LYS A 25 -1.49 -3.43 4.71
N ARG A 26 -2.07 -2.37 4.14
CA ARG A 26 -3.16 -2.48 3.15
C ARG A 26 -2.72 -3.21 1.88
N MET A 27 -1.50 -2.97 1.41
CA MET A 27 -0.90 -3.70 0.29
C MET A 27 -0.78 -5.20 0.60
N GLN A 28 -0.27 -5.55 1.79
CA GLN A 28 -0.19 -6.94 2.25
C GLN A 28 -1.57 -7.59 2.37
N THR A 29 -2.57 -6.89 2.90
CA THR A 29 -3.95 -7.39 2.97
C THR A 29 -4.51 -7.70 1.57
N ARG A 30 -4.24 -6.84 0.58
CA ARG A 30 -4.61 -7.12 -0.82
C ARG A 30 -3.90 -8.33 -1.40
N ALA A 31 -2.62 -8.53 -1.09
CA ALA A 31 -1.89 -9.74 -1.47
C ALA A 31 -2.53 -11.00 -0.86
N THR A 32 -2.90 -10.96 0.43
CA THR A 32 -3.58 -12.09 1.07
C THR A 32 -4.94 -12.39 0.45
N ALA A 33 -5.67 -11.37 -0.04
CA ALA A 33 -6.95 -11.56 -0.72
C ALA A 33 -6.84 -12.37 -2.03
N ILE A 34 -5.68 -12.33 -2.69
CA ILE A 34 -5.37 -13.18 -3.86
C ILE A 34 -4.54 -14.42 -3.49
N LYS A 35 -4.62 -14.84 -2.23
CA LYS A 35 -3.96 -16.03 -1.66
C LYS A 35 -2.43 -16.01 -1.77
N ALA A 36 -1.80 -14.84 -1.85
CA ALA A 36 -0.35 -14.70 -1.73
C ALA A 36 0.07 -14.68 -0.25
N ASN A 37 1.22 -15.30 0.06
CA ASN A 37 1.82 -15.31 1.39
C ASN A 37 2.99 -14.32 1.55
N ALA A 38 3.47 -13.72 0.45
CA ALA A 38 4.55 -12.74 0.47
C ALA A 38 4.25 -11.56 -0.45
N VAL A 39 4.88 -10.42 -0.16
CA VAL A 39 4.92 -9.26 -1.05
C VAL A 39 6.35 -8.78 -1.19
N LEU A 40 6.84 -8.73 -2.44
CA LEU A 40 8.07 -8.02 -2.78
C LEU A 40 7.74 -6.53 -2.89
N LEU A 41 8.16 -5.74 -1.90
CA LEU A 41 7.95 -4.30 -1.93
C LEU A 41 8.85 -3.65 -2.98
N HIS A 42 8.28 -2.84 -3.86
CA HIS A 42 9.06 -2.06 -4.84
C HIS A 42 9.37 -0.67 -4.28
N GLU A 43 8.31 0.09 -3.95
CA GLU A 43 8.45 1.46 -3.49
C GLU A 43 7.32 1.81 -2.51
N CYS A 44 7.62 2.71 -1.57
CA CYS A 44 6.64 3.48 -0.84
C CYS A 44 6.98 4.97 -0.92
N GLN A 45 6.01 5.80 -1.33
CA GLN A 45 6.19 7.24 -1.47
C GLN A 45 4.98 8.00 -0.92
N ILE A 46 5.23 9.22 -0.45
CA ILE A 46 4.16 10.16 -0.05
C ILE A 46 4.04 11.20 -1.16
N ILE A 47 2.88 11.21 -1.81
CA ILE A 47 2.54 12.14 -2.88
C ILE A 47 1.51 13.14 -2.40
N SER A 48 1.58 14.36 -2.90
CA SER A 48 0.64 15.45 -2.60
C SER A 48 -0.17 15.80 -3.84
N GLY A 49 -1.36 16.39 -3.68
CA GLY A 49 -2.16 16.84 -4.82
C GLY A 49 -2.86 15.71 -5.58
N VAL A 50 -3.19 14.61 -4.91
CA VAL A 50 -4.00 13.52 -5.48
C VAL A 50 -5.46 13.92 -5.42
N ALA A 51 -6.23 13.66 -6.48
CA ALA A 51 -7.66 13.95 -6.47
C ALA A 51 -8.35 13.21 -5.31
N GLY A 52 -8.95 13.97 -4.38
CA GLY A 52 -9.61 13.45 -3.18
C GLY A 52 -8.70 13.26 -1.95
N CYS A 53 -7.39 13.48 -2.06
CA CYS A 53 -6.46 13.42 -0.93
C CYS A 53 -5.52 14.64 -0.92
N TYR A 54 -5.52 15.40 0.17
CA TYR A 54 -4.51 16.43 0.40
C TYR A 54 -3.09 15.85 0.27
N ARG A 55 -2.84 14.71 0.94
CA ARG A 55 -1.63 13.90 0.79
C ARG A 55 -1.97 12.42 0.85
N GLN A 56 -1.15 11.59 0.21
CA GLN A 56 -1.35 10.15 0.17
C GLN A 56 -0.02 9.41 0.23
N ALA A 57 0.10 8.46 1.16
CA ALA A 57 1.15 7.46 1.12
C ALA A 57 0.69 6.31 0.22
N VAL A 58 1.51 5.91 -0.73
CA VAL A 58 1.26 4.77 -1.62
C VAL A 58 2.44 3.82 -1.53
N CYS A 59 2.15 2.54 -1.32
CA CYS A 59 3.12 1.46 -1.44
C CYS A 59 2.70 0.53 -2.57
N GLN A 60 3.66 0.13 -3.38
CA GLN A 60 3.47 -0.78 -4.50
C GLN A 60 4.46 -1.95 -4.40
N GLY A 61 4.03 -3.11 -4.87
CA GLY A 61 4.86 -4.30 -4.88
C GLY A 61 4.21 -5.45 -5.62
N SER A 62 4.91 -6.58 -5.67
CA SER A 62 4.43 -7.80 -6.31
C SER A 62 4.00 -8.81 -5.25
N ALA A 63 2.78 -9.31 -5.34
CA ALA A 63 2.29 -10.38 -4.49
C ALA A 63 2.77 -11.74 -5.03
N LEU A 64 3.31 -12.58 -4.15
CA LEU A 64 3.98 -13.85 -4.51
C LEU A 64 3.48 -14.99 -3.62
N GLN A 65 3.45 -16.22 -4.17
CA GLN A 65 3.44 -17.43 -3.34
C GLN A 65 4.86 -17.95 -3.24
N VAL A 66 5.38 -18.02 -2.03
CA VAL A 66 6.61 -18.75 -1.74
C VAL A 66 6.20 -20.16 -1.34
N SER A 67 6.59 -21.15 -2.13
CA SER A 67 6.20 -22.56 -1.95
C SER A 67 6.96 -23.27 -0.82
N ASN A 68 8.10 -22.73 -0.38
CA ASN A 68 8.95 -23.29 0.67
C ASN A 68 8.98 -22.37 1.89
N GLN A 69 7.85 -22.23 2.59
CA GLN A 69 7.78 -21.46 3.83
C GLN A 69 7.80 -22.37 5.05
#